data_AF-A0A0M3KFI4-F1
#
_entry.id   AF-A0A0M3KFI4-F1
#
_cell.length_a   1.000
_cell.length_b   1.000
_cell.length_c   1.000
_cell.angle_alpha   90.00
_cell.angle_beta   90.00
_cell.angle_gamma   90.00
#
_symmetry.space_group_name_H-M   'P 1'
#
loop_
_entity.id
_entity.type
_entity.pdbx_description
1 polymer ?
#
loop_
_entity_poly.entity_id
_entity_poly.type
_entity_poly.pdbx_seq_one_letter_code
_entity_poly.pdbx_strand_id
1 'polypeptide(L)'
;MEKLSGSLYWNLVYTGVIRYTFNIIAGASDRMFPFVGRKFIHLGSHLFVSSTIGAVVLINILGATHSYEMLIRVLVLCGVSMTSQLYIVNILCAAELFPTAIRNVADSQLSIWNRTGTVIAPQIFFLADIWDGLPYAFMMFLCVIDSVIFHYFIPETKDQPLIDAMPEADLLKRKSKNPERS
;
A
#
# COMPACT_ATOMS: atom_id res chain seq x y z
N MET A 1 -7.11 -4.37 16.47
CA MET A 1 -8.05 -5.52 16.38
C MET A 1 -8.78 -5.79 17.68
N GLU A 2 -8.24 -5.39 18.85
CA GLU A 2 -8.89 -5.60 20.15
C GLU A 2 -10.18 -4.79 20.35
N LYS A 3 -10.34 -3.67 19.63
CA LYS A 3 -11.55 -2.83 19.65
C LYS A 3 -12.68 -3.30 18.71
N LEU A 4 -12.51 -4.39 17.95
CA LEU A 4 -13.58 -4.90 17.08
C LEU A 4 -14.46 -5.91 17.83
N SER A 5 -15.77 -5.78 17.68
CA SER A 5 -16.76 -6.72 18.22
C SER A 5 -16.47 -8.17 17.80
N GLY A 6 -16.49 -9.12 18.76
CA GLY A 6 -16.22 -10.54 18.57
C GLY A 6 -14.86 -11.01 19.08
N SER A 7 -14.60 -12.33 19.05
CA SER A 7 -13.32 -12.87 19.53
C SER A 7 -12.16 -12.46 18.61
N LEU A 8 -11.02 -12.11 19.20
CA LEU A 8 -9.78 -11.80 18.49
C LEU A 8 -9.37 -12.91 17.51
N TYR A 9 -9.47 -14.17 17.92
CA TYR A 9 -9.09 -15.34 17.11
C TYR A 9 -9.91 -15.44 15.82
N TRP A 10 -11.25 -15.36 15.92
CA TRP A 10 -12.11 -15.37 14.73
C TRP A 10 -11.85 -14.18 13.80
N ASN A 11 -11.61 -12.98 14.35
CA ASN A 11 -11.24 -11.81 13.54
C ASN A 11 -9.94 -12.03 12.74
N LEU A 12 -8.95 -12.67 13.36
CA LEU A 12 -7.69 -12.99 12.69
C LEU A 12 -7.88 -14.02 11.57
N VAL A 13 -8.67 -15.07 11.82
CA VAL A 13 -8.99 -16.09 10.82
C VAL A 13 -9.72 -15.46 9.62
N TYR A 14 -10.76 -14.65 9.86
CA TYR A 14 -11.48 -13.97 8.78
C TYR A 14 -10.58 -13.02 7.99
N THR A 15 -9.74 -12.24 8.67
CA THR A 15 -8.75 -11.39 8.00
C THR A 15 -7.83 -12.22 7.12
N GLY A 16 -7.31 -13.34 7.64
CA GLY A 16 -6.43 -14.23 6.89
C GLY A 16 -7.08 -14.77 5.61
N VAL A 17 -8.29 -15.32 5.72
CA VAL A 17 -9.03 -15.87 4.58
C VAL A 17 -9.29 -14.79 3.52
N ILE A 18 -9.86 -13.64 3.92
CA ILE A 18 -10.16 -12.54 2.99
C ILE A 18 -8.89 -12.06 2.29
N ARG A 19 -7.79 -11.96 3.04
CA ARG A 19 -6.49 -11.52 2.52
C ARG A 19 -5.96 -12.44 1.42
N TYR A 20 -5.97 -13.76 1.65
CA TYR A 20 -5.52 -14.71 0.62
C TYR A 20 -6.45 -14.69 -0.60
N THR A 21 -7.76 -14.62 -0.39
CA THR A 21 -8.73 -14.54 -1.49
C THR A 21 -8.50 -13.31 -2.35
N PHE A 22 -8.35 -12.13 -1.76
CA PHE A 22 -8.08 -10.89 -2.51
C PHE A 22 -6.75 -10.93 -3.26
N ASN A 23 -5.68 -11.43 -2.64
CA ASN A 23 -4.38 -11.52 -3.31
C ASN A 23 -4.40 -12.50 -4.49
N ILE A 24 -5.10 -13.63 -4.37
CA ILE A 24 -5.24 -14.59 -5.48
C ILE A 24 -6.06 -13.98 -6.62
N ILE A 25 -7.17 -13.29 -6.32
CA ILE A 25 -8.00 -12.63 -7.34
C ILE A 25 -7.22 -11.53 -8.03
N ALA A 26 -6.47 -10.71 -7.29
CA ALA A 26 -5.67 -9.63 -7.86
C ALA A 26 -4.54 -10.19 -8.76
N GLY A 27 -3.86 -11.25 -8.32
CA GLY A 27 -2.84 -11.93 -9.14
C GLY A 27 -3.42 -12.61 -10.38
N ALA A 28 -4.61 -13.21 -10.28
CA ALA A 28 -5.32 -13.76 -11.44
C ALA A 28 -5.76 -12.66 -12.41
N SER A 29 -6.27 -11.53 -11.90
CA SER A 29 -6.72 -10.39 -12.70
C SER A 29 -5.55 -9.73 -13.45
N ASP A 30 -4.39 -9.62 -12.80
CA ASP A 30 -3.16 -9.13 -13.42
C ASP A 30 -2.73 -9.99 -14.62
N ARG A 31 -2.90 -11.32 -14.50
CA ARG A 31 -2.57 -12.28 -15.56
C ARG A 31 -3.61 -12.31 -16.70
N MET A 32 -4.89 -12.12 -16.38
CA MET A 32 -5.97 -12.25 -17.35
C MET A 32 -6.19 -10.98 -18.19
N PHE A 33 -5.89 -9.80 -17.64
CA PHE A 33 -6.19 -8.53 -18.31
C PHE A 33 -4.92 -7.74 -18.64
N PRO A 34 -4.62 -7.49 -19.94
CA PRO A 34 -3.48 -6.67 -20.33
C PRO A 34 -3.63 -5.20 -19.87
N PHE A 35 -4.86 -4.70 -19.70
CA PHE A 35 -5.15 -3.35 -19.20
C PHE A 35 -4.87 -3.15 -17.69
N VAL A 36 -4.72 -4.23 -16.92
CA VAL A 36 -4.47 -4.12 -15.47
C VAL A 36 -2.99 -3.88 -15.23
N GLY A 37 -2.56 -2.62 -15.33
CA GLY A 37 -1.23 -2.17 -14.96
C GLY A 37 -0.99 -2.16 -13.44
N ARG A 38 0.28 -2.09 -13.04
CA ARG A 38 0.66 -1.93 -11.62
C ARG A 38 0.03 -0.68 -10.99
N LYS A 39 -0.01 0.42 -11.75
CA LYS A 39 -0.69 1.67 -11.34
C LYS A 39 -2.18 1.47 -11.10
N PHE A 40 -2.85 0.70 -11.95
CA PHE A 40 -4.28 0.44 -11.83
C PHE A 40 -4.58 -0.40 -10.59
N ILE A 41 -3.81 -1.46 -10.34
CA ILE A 41 -3.96 -2.27 -9.12
C ILE A 41 -3.68 -1.43 -7.87
N HIS A 42 -2.61 -0.65 -7.87
CA HIS A 42 -2.26 0.22 -6.74
C HIS A 42 -3.38 1.22 -6.46
N LEU A 43 -3.79 2.00 -7.47
CA LEU A 43 -4.84 3.01 -7.35
C LEU A 43 -6.18 2.40 -6.95
N GLY A 44 -6.60 1.29 -7.58
CA GLY A 44 -7.84 0.60 -7.25
C GLY A 44 -7.86 0.08 -5.82
N SER A 45 -6.76 -0.52 -5.36
CA SER A 45 -6.62 -0.99 -3.98
C SER A 45 -6.65 0.17 -2.99
N HIS A 46 -5.99 1.28 -3.31
CA HIS A 46 -5.93 2.46 -2.44
C HIS A 46 -7.28 3.18 -2.34
N LEU A 47 -8.01 3.28 -3.45
CA LEU A 47 -9.39 3.79 -3.48
C LEU A 47 -10.34 2.91 -2.67
N PHE A 48 -10.18 1.58 -2.73
CA PHE A 48 -10.96 0.66 -1.93
C PHE A 48 -10.68 0.84 -0.43
N VAL A 49 -9.41 0.92 -0.02
CA VAL A 49 -9.05 1.18 1.38
C VAL A 49 -9.63 2.52 1.84
N SER A 50 -9.46 3.58 1.05
CA SER A 50 -9.99 4.91 1.35
C SER A 50 -11.52 4.93 1.49
N SER A 51 -12.24 4.21 0.63
CA SER A 51 -13.71 4.13 0.71
C SER A 51 -14.17 3.38 1.96
N THR A 52 -13.51 2.28 2.35
CA THR A 52 -13.85 1.55 3.57
C THR A 52 -13.61 2.37 4.83
N ILE A 53 -12.50 3.12 4.90
CA ILE A 53 -12.22 4.03 6.01
C ILE A 53 -13.23 5.19 6.03
N GLY A 54 -13.51 5.79 4.88
CA GLY A 54 -14.50 6.86 4.75
C GLY A 54 -15.90 6.43 5.19
N ALA A 55 -16.33 5.22 4.85
CA ALA A 55 -17.59 4.66 5.30
C ALA A 55 -17.63 4.48 6.83
N VAL A 56 -16.54 4.03 7.46
CA VAL A 56 -16.44 3.91 8.92
C VAL A 56 -16.51 5.28 9.60
N VAL A 57 -15.81 6.29 9.07
CA VAL A 57 -15.87 7.66 9.58
C VAL A 57 -17.28 8.24 9.45
N LEU A 58 -17.96 8.02 8.33
CA LEU A 58 -19.33 8.48 8.13
C LEU A 58 -20.30 7.85 9.15
N ILE A 59 -20.20 6.54 9.38
CA ILE A 59 -21.03 5.84 10.38
C ILE A 59 -20.76 6.39 11.80
N ASN A 60 -19.51 6.71 12.10
CA ASN A 60 -19.11 7.30 13.38
C ASN A 60 -19.70 8.71 13.56
N ILE A 61 -19.65 9.57 12.54
CA ILE A 61 -20.26 10.92 12.56
C ILE A 61 -21.78 10.85 12.72
N LEU A 62 -22.44 9.87 12.11
CA LEU A 62 -23.88 9.67 12.21
C LEU A 62 -24.32 9.13 13.58
N GLY A 63 -23.39 8.80 14.48
CA GLY A 63 -23.68 8.26 15.82
C GLY A 63 -24.34 6.88 15.80
N ALA A 64 -24.35 6.19 14.65
CA ALA A 64 -25.05 4.92 14.45
C ALA A 64 -24.16 3.68 14.68
N THR A 65 -23.04 3.86 15.39
CA THR A 65 -22.00 2.83 15.58
C THR A 65 -22.57 1.52 16.14
N HIS A 66 -23.46 1.60 17.14
CA HIS A 66 -24.06 0.42 17.78
C HIS A 66 -25.02 -0.36 16.87
N SER A 67 -25.73 0.33 15.98
CA SER A 67 -26.67 -0.32 15.05
C SER A 67 -25.94 -1.03 13.91
N TYR A 68 -24.72 -0.58 13.56
CA TYR A 68 -23.96 -1.05 12.40
C TYR A 68 -22.64 -1.73 12.77
N GLU A 69 -22.50 -2.27 13.98
CA GLU A 69 -21.25 -2.89 14.44
C GLU A 69 -20.73 -4.00 13.52
N MET A 70 -21.63 -4.84 12.99
CA MET A 70 -21.27 -5.90 12.05
C MET A 70 -20.75 -5.34 10.72
N LEU A 71 -21.38 -4.27 10.22
CA LEU A 71 -20.97 -3.62 8.97
C LEU A 71 -19.59 -2.97 9.13
N ILE A 72 -19.36 -2.24 10.23
CA ILE A 72 -18.06 -1.65 10.55
C ILE A 72 -16.99 -2.74 10.61
N ARG A 73 -17.28 -3.87 11.26
CA ARG A 73 -16.36 -5.01 11.35
C ARG A 73 -15.99 -5.54 9.97
N VAL A 74 -16.96 -5.79 9.10
CA VAL A 74 -16.69 -6.27 7.73
C VAL A 74 -15.88 -5.25 6.94
N LEU A 75 -16.24 -3.96 7.01
CA LEU A 75 -15.51 -2.88 6.32
C LEU A 75 -14.04 -2.80 6.75
N VAL A 76 -13.78 -2.84 8.05
CA VAL A 76 -12.42 -2.79 8.59
C VAL A 76 -11.62 -4.04 8.21
N LEU A 77 -12.22 -5.23 8.28
CA LEU A 77 -11.55 -6.48 7.88
C LEU A 77 -11.19 -6.47 6.39
N CYS A 78 -12.10 -5.99 5.54
CA CYS A 78 -11.85 -5.84 4.10
C CYS A 78 -10.74 -4.81 3.82
N GLY A 79 -10.79 -3.64 4.48
CA GLY A 79 -9.78 -2.59 4.34
C GLY A 79 -8.38 -3.07 4.73
N VAL A 80 -8.24 -3.70 5.90
CA VAL A 80 -6.97 -4.27 6.39
C VAL A 80 -6.43 -5.37 5.45
N SER A 81 -7.32 -6.18 4.89
CA SER A 81 -6.92 -7.24 3.95
C SER A 81 -6.34 -6.65 2.66
N MET A 82 -6.95 -5.57 2.14
CA MET A 82 -6.50 -4.88 0.94
C MET A 82 -5.14 -4.19 1.12
N THR A 83 -4.77 -3.80 2.34
CA THR A 83 -3.42 -3.28 2.64
C THR A 83 -2.31 -4.28 2.29
N SER A 84 -2.58 -5.58 2.37
CA SER A 84 -1.59 -6.60 1.96
C SER A 84 -1.36 -6.62 0.46
N GLN A 85 -2.40 -6.36 -0.34
CA GLN A 85 -2.29 -6.27 -1.79
C GLN A 85 -1.43 -5.08 -2.18
N LEU A 86 -1.62 -3.92 -1.52
CA LEU A 86 -0.77 -2.74 -1.71
C LEU A 86 0.71 -3.05 -1.41
N TYR A 87 0.99 -3.79 -0.34
CA TYR A 87 2.34 -4.19 0.01
C TYR A 87 3.00 -5.06 -1.09
N ILE A 88 2.27 -6.04 -1.62
CA ILE A 88 2.75 -6.92 -2.70
C ILE A 88 3.06 -6.10 -3.96
N VAL A 89 2.14 -5.20 -4.35
CA VAL A 89 2.33 -4.35 -5.54
C VAL A 89 3.54 -3.44 -5.38
N ASN A 90 3.76 -2.86 -4.19
CA ASN A 90 4.92 -2.00 -3.93
C ASN A 90 6.25 -2.74 -4.04
N ILE A 91 6.33 -3.96 -3.49
CA ILE A 91 7.54 -4.81 -3.64
C ILE A 91 7.74 -5.19 -5.11
N LEU A 92 6.67 -5.53 -5.83
CA LEU A 92 6.75 -5.91 -7.23
C LEU A 92 7.23 -4.75 -8.10
N CYS A 93 6.69 -3.55 -7.89
CA CYS A 93 7.17 -2.34 -8.56
C CYS A 93 8.63 -2.03 -8.24
N ALA A 94 9.05 -2.19 -6.99
CA ALA A 94 10.47 -2.03 -6.62
C ALA A 94 11.36 -3.06 -7.34
N ALA A 95 10.90 -4.32 -7.44
CA ALA A 95 11.63 -5.36 -8.14
C ALA A 95 11.75 -5.10 -9.65
N GLU A 96 10.72 -4.52 -10.27
CA GLU A 96 10.68 -4.13 -11.68
C GLU A 96 11.52 -2.88 -11.97
N LEU A 97 11.56 -1.91 -11.05
CA LEU A 97 12.27 -0.63 -11.24
C LEU A 97 13.78 -0.72 -10.94
N PHE A 98 14.17 -1.53 -9.95
CA PHE A 98 15.56 -1.63 -9.50
C PHE A 98 16.27 -2.88 -10.05
N PRO A 99 17.50 -2.73 -10.58
CA PRO A 99 18.30 -3.86 -11.00
C PRO A 99 18.72 -4.72 -9.82
N THR A 100 18.93 -6.02 -10.07
CA THR A 100 19.21 -7.04 -9.05
C THR A 100 20.40 -6.66 -8.13
N ALA A 101 21.40 -5.94 -8.65
CA ALA A 101 22.56 -5.50 -7.90
C ALA A 101 22.24 -4.55 -6.73
N ILE A 102 21.21 -3.70 -6.84
CA ILE A 102 20.83 -2.73 -5.80
C ILE A 102 19.50 -3.06 -5.13
N ARG A 103 18.76 -4.05 -5.63
CA ARG A 103 17.45 -4.45 -5.11
C ARG A 103 17.49 -4.81 -3.62
N ASN A 104 18.49 -5.57 -3.18
CA ASN A 104 18.64 -5.92 -1.75
C ASN A 104 18.80 -4.69 -0.85
N VAL A 105 19.50 -3.65 -1.32
CA VAL A 105 19.67 -2.40 -0.58
C VAL A 105 18.35 -1.63 -0.53
N ALA A 106 17.64 -1.53 -1.66
CA ALA A 106 16.31 -0.91 -1.71
C ALA A 106 15.31 -1.61 -0.76
N ASP A 107 15.26 -2.94 -0.75
CA ASP A 107 14.37 -3.73 0.12
C ASP A 107 14.69 -3.53 1.61
N SER A 108 15.98 -3.42 1.96
CA SER A 108 16.38 -3.10 3.34
C SER A 108 15.93 -1.71 3.79
N GLN A 109 16.01 -0.71 2.92
CA GLN A 109 15.54 0.64 3.20
C GLN A 109 14.01 0.69 3.33
N LEU A 110 13.29 -0.02 2.45
CA LEU A 110 11.84 -0.18 2.55
C LEU A 110 11.44 -0.80 3.89
N SER A 111 12.19 -1.80 4.36
CA SER A 111 11.95 -2.45 5.64
C SER A 111 12.17 -1.52 6.84
N ILE A 112 13.15 -0.61 6.77
CA ILE A 112 13.36 0.43 7.79
C ILE A 112 12.15 1.36 7.85
N TRP A 113 11.66 1.84 6.70
CA TRP A 113 10.46 2.68 6.65
C TRP A 113 9.20 1.99 7.17
N ASN A 114 9.01 0.71 6.84
CA ASN A 114 7.90 -0.08 7.38
C ASN A 114 7.94 -0.16 8.91
N ARG A 115 9.13 -0.39 9.49
CA ARG A 115 9.30 -0.42 10.95
C ARG A 115 9.04 0.95 11.57
N THR A 116 9.52 2.03 10.98
CA THR A 116 9.22 3.39 11.41
C THR A 116 7.71 3.64 11.43
N GLY A 117 6.99 3.20 10.39
CA GLY A 117 5.53 3.27 10.34
C GLY A 117 4.86 2.52 11.50
N THR A 118 5.33 1.31 11.84
CA THR A 118 4.78 0.56 12.99
C THR A 118 5.00 1.22 14.34
N VAL A 119 6.10 1.97 14.50
CA VAL A 119 6.39 2.74 15.73
C VAL A 119 5.50 3.97 15.83
N ILE A 120 5.25 4.66 14.70
CA ILE A 120 4.41 5.86 14.64
C ILE A 120 2.92 5.53 14.73
N ALA A 121 2.47 4.41 14.15
CA ALA A 121 1.06 4.01 14.08
C ALA A 121 0.27 4.12 15.41
N PRO A 122 0.74 3.59 16.56
CA PRO A 122 0.00 3.72 17.82
C PRO A 122 -0.11 5.17 18.30
N GLN A 123 0.86 6.03 17.97
CA GLN A 123 0.84 7.44 18.39
C GLN A 123 -0.28 8.23 17.73
N ILE A 124 -0.69 7.83 16.52
CA ILE A 124 -1.81 8.45 15.80
C ILE A 124 -3.13 8.26 16.57
N PHE A 125 -3.27 7.21 17.38
CA PHE A 125 -4.49 7.01 18.16
C PHE A 125 -4.63 7.99 19.33
N PHE A 126 -3.56 8.68 19.77
CA PHE A 126 -3.70 9.78 20.74
C PHE A 126 -4.47 10.97 20.17
N LEU A 127 -4.55 11.13 18.84
CA LEU A 127 -5.42 12.15 18.23
C LEU A 127 -6.92 11.88 18.47
N ALA A 128 -7.30 10.66 18.88
CA ALA A 128 -8.68 10.34 19.24
C ALA A 128 -9.16 11.16 20.45
N ASP A 129 -8.26 11.60 21.32
CA ASP A 129 -8.59 12.39 22.51
C ASP A 129 -9.19 13.77 22.16
N ILE A 130 -8.91 14.27 20.95
CA ILE A 130 -9.48 15.52 20.44
C ILE A 130 -10.81 15.24 19.73
N TRP A 131 -10.83 14.24 18.84
CA TRP A 131 -12.02 13.81 18.11
C TRP A 131 -11.87 12.35 17.65
N ASP A 132 -12.88 11.53 17.92
CA ASP A 132 -12.88 10.09 17.61
C ASP A 132 -12.61 9.78 16.12
N GLY A 133 -13.02 10.68 15.22
CA GLY A 133 -12.80 10.56 13.78
C GLY A 133 -11.42 11.00 13.29
N LEU A 134 -10.64 11.72 14.11
CA LEU A 134 -9.40 12.37 13.70
C LEU A 134 -8.28 11.40 13.29
N PRO A 135 -8.02 10.29 14.02
CA PRO A 135 -7.02 9.29 13.61
C PRO A 135 -7.31 8.70 12.24
N TYR A 136 -8.59 8.43 11.95
CA TYR A 136 -9.03 7.87 10.68
C TYR A 136 -8.89 8.88 9.53
N ALA A 137 -9.23 10.15 9.78
CA ALA A 137 -9.03 11.23 8.82
C ALA A 137 -7.54 11.42 8.49
N PHE A 138 -6.67 11.36 9.49
CA PHE A 138 -5.22 11.46 9.30
C PHE A 138 -4.67 10.28 8.48
N MET A 139 -5.11 9.05 8.77
CA MET A 139 -4.74 7.87 7.97
C MET A 139 -5.23 7.99 6.51
N MET A 140 -6.46 8.45 6.31
CA MET A 140 -7.01 8.69 4.97
C MET A 140 -6.19 9.73 4.21
N PHE A 141 -5.76 10.80 4.87
CA PHE A 141 -4.90 11.82 4.28
C PHE A 141 -3.54 11.26 3.84
N LEU A 142 -2.88 10.46 4.68
CA LEU A 142 -1.62 9.78 4.34
C LEU A 142 -1.80 8.84 3.14
N CYS A 143 -2.91 8.10 3.10
CA CYS A 143 -3.27 7.23 1.97
C CYS A 143 -3.41 8.01 0.65
N VAL A 144 -4.09 9.16 0.68
CA VAL A 144 -4.24 10.01 -0.51
C VAL A 144 -2.90 10.54 -0.99
N ILE A 145 -2.04 11.00 -0.06
CA ILE A 145 -0.69 11.45 -0.40
C ILE A 145 0.11 10.33 -1.07
N ASP A 146 0.11 9.13 -0.48
CA ASP A 146 0.81 7.97 -1.03
C ASP A 146 0.32 7.64 -2.44
N SER A 147 -1.00 7.60 -2.64
CA SER A 147 -1.61 7.35 -3.95
C SER A 147 -1.18 8.38 -5.01
N VAL A 148 -1.15 9.66 -4.63
CA VAL A 148 -0.77 10.76 -5.52
C VAL A 148 0.71 10.66 -5.86
N ILE A 149 1.59 10.51 -4.87
CA ILE A 149 3.03 10.37 -5.07
C ILE A 149 3.33 9.17 -5.97
N PHE A 150 2.73 8.01 -5.68
CA PHE A 150 2.90 6.79 -6.47
C PHE A 150 2.49 7.03 -7.93
N HIS A 151 1.35 7.68 -8.17
CA HIS A 151 0.84 7.90 -9.51
C HIS A 151 1.75 8.81 -10.36
N TYR A 152 2.27 9.89 -9.76
CA TYR A 152 3.10 10.88 -10.45
C TYR A 152 4.57 10.47 -10.61
N PHE A 153 5.17 9.83 -9.59
CA PHE A 153 6.61 9.54 -9.60
C PHE A 153 6.96 8.21 -10.25
N ILE A 154 6.10 7.20 -10.14
CA ILE A 154 6.41 5.88 -10.69
C ILE A 154 5.86 5.82 -12.11
N PRO A 155 6.67 5.54 -13.14
CA PRO A 155 6.17 5.26 -14.49
C PRO A 155 5.46 3.91 -14.53
N GLU A 156 4.58 3.67 -15.50
CA GLU A 156 3.90 2.38 -15.60
C GLU A 156 4.90 1.29 -16.01
N THR A 157 5.16 0.35 -15.10
CA THR A 157 6.21 -0.69 -15.25
C THR A 157 5.72 -1.96 -15.94
N LYS A 158 4.43 -2.05 -16.31
CA LYS A 158 3.89 -3.23 -16.99
C LYS A 158 4.56 -3.39 -18.36
N ASP A 159 5.00 -4.62 -18.64
CA ASP A 159 5.62 -5.06 -19.91
C ASP A 159 6.96 -4.39 -20.28
N GLN A 160 7.63 -3.73 -19.33
CA GLN A 160 9.01 -3.28 -19.50
C GLN A 160 9.98 -4.46 -19.26
N PRO A 161 11.00 -4.65 -20.13
CA PRO A 161 12.01 -5.69 -19.89
C PRO A 161 12.73 -5.40 -18.57
N LEU A 162 12.88 -6.43 -17.74
CA LEU A 162 13.55 -6.33 -16.45
C LEU A 162 14.98 -5.80 -16.66
N ILE A 163 15.32 -4.70 -16.00
CA ILE A 163 16.67 -4.13 -16.09
C ILE A 163 17.60 -5.03 -15.26
N ASP A 164 18.16 -6.06 -15.88
CA ASP A 164 19.12 -6.95 -15.21
C ASP A 164 20.53 -6.34 -15.15
N ALA A 165 20.86 -5.41 -16.05
CA ALA A 165 22.17 -4.81 -16.16
C ALA A 165 22.22 -3.41 -15.54
N MET A 166 23.17 -3.19 -14.64
CA MET A 166 23.59 -1.84 -14.25
C MET A 166 24.08 -1.11 -15.52
N PRO A 167 23.80 0.19 -15.73
CA PRO A 167 24.41 0.94 -16.82
C PRO A 167 25.92 0.72 -16.75
N GLU A 168 26.53 0.21 -17.82
CA GLU A 168 27.94 -0.15 -17.83
C GLU A 168 28.77 1.00 -17.25
N ALA A 169 29.55 0.69 -16.20
CA ALA A 169 30.44 1.64 -15.54
C ALA A 169 31.42 2.32 -16.53
N ASP A 170 31.58 1.74 -17.71
CA ASP A 170 32.39 2.28 -18.81
C ASP A 170 31.78 3.51 -19.48
N LEU A 171 30.46 3.68 -19.51
CA LEU A 171 29.82 4.91 -20.00
C LEU A 171 30.02 6.09 -19.03
N LEU A 172 30.04 5.82 -17.72
CA LEU A 172 30.33 6.81 -16.69
C LEU A 172 31.82 7.21 -16.68
N LYS A 173 32.73 6.24 -16.86
CA LYS A 173 34.16 6.51 -17.03
C LYS A 173 34.45 7.31 -18.31
N ARG A 174 33.77 7.01 -19.41
CA ARG A 174 33.95 7.73 -20.69
C ARG A 174 33.44 9.17 -20.62
N LYS A 175 32.36 9.44 -19.87
CA LYS A 175 31.85 10.81 -19.64
C LYS A 175 32.76 11.62 -18.71
N SER A 176 33.36 10.98 -17.71
CA SER A 176 34.39 11.61 -16.85
C SER A 176 35.71 11.89 -17.60
N LYS A 177 36.08 11.04 -18.58
CA LYS A 177 37.30 11.22 -19.38
C LYS A 177 37.17 12.24 -20.52
N ASN A 178 35.98 12.69 -20.88
CA ASN A 178 35.79 13.57 -22.04
C ASN A 178 34.86 14.79 -21.77
N PRO A 179 35.21 15.68 -20.83
CA PRO A 179 34.41 16.87 -20.54
C PRO A 179 34.52 18.00 -21.60
N GLU A 180 35.36 17.89 -22.63
CA GLU A 180 35.69 19.03 -23.54
C GLU A 180 35.37 18.81 -25.03
N ARG A 181 34.19 18.27 -25.38
CA ARG A 181 33.66 18.41 -26.75
C ARG A 181 32.13 18.52 -26.76
N SER A 182 31.64 19.71 -26.44
CA SER A 182 30.36 20.25 -26.92
C SER A 182 30.42 21.77 -26.89
#